data_AF-A0A091AGJ3-F1
#
_entry.id   AF-A0A091AGJ3-F1
#
_cell.length_a   1.000
_cell.length_b   1.000
_cell.length_c   1.000
_cell.angle_alpha   90.00
_cell.angle_beta   90.00
_cell.angle_gamma   90.00
#
_symmetry.space_group_name_H-M   'P 1'
#
loop_
_entity.id
_entity.type
_entity.pdbx_description
1 polymer ?
#
loop_
_entity_poly.entity_id
_entity_poly.type
_entity_poly.pdbx_seq_one_letter_code
_entity_poly.pdbx_strand_id
1 'polypeptide(L)'
;MLPIIVEAAANFCLHQIRLPYEIKPLPSQKRTLFAFIDIEANGTTHRAYIGCDPTLIQTITEIFLGEDESDEQTLTDMLLETTNMIVGSAKVLAAEAYDTSMMIATPFFVSEELASIQPDAVQCIDINNGELTIALKRL
;
A
#
# COMPACT_ATOMS: atom_id res chain seq x y z
N MET A 1 3.03 -11.06 8.40
CA MET A 1 2.19 -9.89 8.10
C MET A 1 2.45 -9.33 6.71
N LEU A 2 3.69 -9.00 6.34
CA LEU A 2 3.99 -8.52 4.98
C LEU A 2 3.40 -9.41 3.86
N PRO A 3 3.53 -10.76 3.88
CA PRO A 3 2.92 -11.60 2.84
C PRO A 3 1.40 -11.45 2.70
N ILE A 4 0.68 -11.24 3.82
CA ILE A 4 -0.77 -11.05 3.82
C ILE A 4 -1.13 -9.70 3.19
N ILE A 5 -0.36 -8.64 3.49
CA ILE A 5 -0.57 -7.31 2.90
C ILE A 5 -0.25 -7.35 1.39
N VAL A 6 0.79 -8.07 0.99
CA VAL A 6 1.14 -8.27 -0.42
C VAL A 6 0.04 -9.03 -1.16
N GLU A 7 -0.54 -10.08 -0.55
CA GLU A 7 -1.68 -10.80 -1.11
C GLU A 7 -2.92 -9.89 -1.25
N ALA A 8 -3.21 -9.07 -0.22
CA ALA A 8 -4.29 -8.08 -0.28
C ALA A 8 -4.06 -7.04 -1.39
N ALA A 9 -2.82 -6.58 -1.57
CA ALA A 9 -2.45 -5.67 -2.63
C ALA A 9 -2.57 -6.32 -4.02
N ALA A 10 -2.19 -7.58 -4.17
CA ALA A 10 -2.39 -8.34 -5.40
C ALA A 10 -3.90 -8.48 -5.73
N ASN A 11 -4.73 -8.72 -4.72
CA ASN A 11 -6.18 -8.73 -4.86
C ASN A 11 -6.74 -7.35 -5.22
N PHE A 12 -6.21 -6.27 -4.66
CA PHE A 12 -6.54 -4.89 -5.07
C PHE A 12 -6.22 -4.68 -6.56
N CYS A 13 -5.03 -5.08 -7.00
CA CYS A 13 -4.62 -4.99 -8.41
C CYS A 13 -5.59 -5.74 -9.34
N LEU A 14 -5.90 -6.99 -9.00
CA LEU A 14 -6.71 -7.87 -9.83
C LEU A 14 -8.20 -7.50 -9.84
N HIS A 15 -8.76 -7.14 -8.69
CA HIS A 15 -10.22 -7.02 -8.52
C HIS A 15 -10.72 -5.59 -8.47
N GLN A 16 -9.95 -4.66 -7.89
CA GLN A 16 -10.38 -3.27 -7.70
C GLN A 16 -9.99 -2.42 -8.90
N ILE A 17 -8.71 -2.36 -9.22
CA ILE A 17 -8.21 -1.55 -10.35
C ILE A 17 -8.12 -2.34 -11.67
N ARG A 18 -8.20 -3.68 -11.60
CA ARG A 18 -8.23 -4.60 -12.75
C ARG A 18 -7.06 -4.43 -13.71
N LEU A 19 -5.87 -4.19 -13.16
CA LEU A 19 -4.64 -4.03 -13.93
C LEU A 19 -3.75 -5.27 -13.78
N PRO A 20 -3.00 -5.64 -14.83
CA PRO A 20 -1.99 -6.68 -14.70
C PRO A 20 -0.89 -6.22 -13.75
N TYR A 21 -0.39 -7.15 -12.95
CA TYR A 21 0.65 -6.88 -11.97
C TYR A 21 1.76 -7.93 -12.01
N GLU A 22 2.96 -7.55 -11.58
CA GLU A 22 4.10 -8.44 -11.39
C GLU A 22 4.79 -8.16 -10.05
N ILE A 23 5.04 -9.19 -9.25
CA ILE A 23 5.72 -9.05 -7.96
C ILE A 23 7.24 -8.94 -8.21
N LYS A 24 7.86 -7.88 -7.70
CA LYS A 24 9.31 -7.59 -7.83
C LYS A 24 10.00 -7.52 -6.47
N PRO A 25 11.19 -8.12 -6.31
CA PRO A 25 11.84 -8.24 -5.00
C PRO A 25 12.37 -6.92 -4.42
N LEU A 26 12.57 -5.88 -5.25
CA LEU A 26 13.13 -4.60 -4.82
C LEU A 26 12.42 -3.43 -5.52
N PRO A 27 12.29 -2.27 -4.85
CA PRO A 27 11.75 -1.06 -5.45
C PRO A 27 12.68 -0.51 -6.52
N SER A 28 12.08 0.05 -7.55
CA SER A 28 12.75 0.93 -8.49
C SER A 28 13.16 2.25 -7.81
N GLN A 29 14.19 2.93 -8.31
CA GLN A 29 14.61 4.25 -7.77
C GLN A 29 13.69 5.39 -8.24
N LYS A 30 12.38 5.13 -8.36
CA LYS A 30 11.39 6.15 -8.70
C LYS A 30 11.05 6.99 -7.48
N ARG A 31 10.60 8.21 -7.72
CA ARG A 31 9.94 9.02 -6.69
C ARG A 31 8.63 8.33 -6.31
N THR A 32 8.39 8.13 -5.02
CA THR A 32 7.21 7.40 -4.50
C THR A 32 6.59 8.21 -3.38
N LEU A 33 5.27 8.38 -3.42
CA LEU A 33 4.49 8.94 -2.31
C LEU A 33 4.18 7.82 -1.34
N PHE A 34 4.31 8.06 -0.03
CA PHE A 34 4.05 7.05 0.98
C PHE A 34 2.95 7.47 1.94
N ALA A 35 2.15 6.50 2.35
CA ALA A 35 1.32 6.57 3.53
C ALA A 35 1.64 5.38 4.43
N PHE A 36 1.36 5.52 5.73
CA PHE A 36 1.48 4.43 6.67
C PHE A 36 0.21 4.22 7.46
N ILE A 37 0.03 3.00 7.96
CA ILE A 37 -1.02 2.62 8.89
C ILE A 37 -0.42 1.69 9.94
N ASP A 38 -0.73 1.96 11.21
CA ASP A 38 -0.30 1.11 12.31
C ASP A 38 -1.25 -0.07 12.45
N ILE A 39 -0.67 -1.25 12.63
CA ILE A 39 -1.34 -2.55 12.73
C ILE A 39 -0.91 -3.22 14.04
N GLU A 40 -1.87 -3.49 14.91
CA GLU A 40 -1.67 -4.30 16.10
C GLU A 40 -2.11 -5.74 15.81
N ALA A 41 -1.20 -6.70 16.02
CA ALA A 41 -1.46 -8.12 15.90
C ALA A 41 -0.63 -8.91 16.92
N ASN A 42 -1.25 -9.86 17.61
CA ASN A 42 -0.58 -10.72 18.60
C ASN A 42 0.23 -9.94 19.66
N GLY A 43 -0.30 -8.80 20.11
CA GLY A 43 0.35 -7.93 21.12
C GLY A 43 1.61 -7.20 20.62
N THR A 44 1.85 -7.16 19.31
CA THR A 44 2.94 -6.39 18.70
C THR A 44 2.38 -5.39 17.69
N THR A 45 2.84 -4.15 17.76
CA THR A 45 2.50 -3.12 16.79
C THR A 45 3.52 -3.10 15.66
N HIS A 46 3.01 -3.01 14.45
CA HIS A 46 3.81 -2.83 13.24
C HIS A 46 3.26 -1.64 12.49
N ARG A 47 4.11 -0.97 11.74
CA ARG A 47 3.75 0.07 10.80
C ARG A 47 3.88 -0.48 9.38
N ALA A 48 2.76 -0.54 8.67
CA ALA A 48 2.75 -0.87 7.26
C ALA A 48 2.81 0.43 6.47
N TYR A 49 3.69 0.48 5.48
CA TYR A 49 3.83 1.58 4.54
C TYR A 49 3.34 1.11 3.18
N ILE A 50 2.49 1.91 2.56
CA ILE A 50 2.02 1.73 1.19
C ILE A 50 2.49 2.94 0.41
N GLY A 51 3.21 2.70 -0.68
CA GLY A 51 3.71 3.75 -1.53
C GLY A 51 3.37 3.52 -2.98
N CYS A 52 2.97 4.59 -3.66
CA CYS A 52 2.69 4.57 -5.10
C CYS A 52 3.61 5.57 -5.78
N ASP A 53 4.18 5.18 -6.92
CA ASP A 53 4.79 6.16 -7.80
C ASP A 53 3.72 7.09 -8.42
N PRO A 54 4.08 8.29 -8.90
CA PRO A 54 3.14 9.25 -9.49
C PRO A 54 2.26 8.65 -10.60
N THR A 55 2.82 7.75 -11.41
CA THR A 55 2.10 7.09 -12.50
C THR A 55 0.98 6.21 -11.97
N LEU A 56 1.28 5.38 -10.96
CA LEU A 56 0.28 4.48 -10.38
C LEU A 56 -0.80 5.27 -9.64
N ILE A 57 -0.43 6.25 -8.82
CA ILE A 57 -1.45 6.97 -8.04
C ILE A 57 -2.38 7.81 -8.92
N GLN A 58 -1.87 8.41 -10.00
CA GLN A 58 -2.73 9.07 -11.00
C GLN A 58 -3.66 8.05 -11.65
N THR A 59 -3.15 6.88 -12.04
CA THR A 59 -3.97 5.81 -12.65
C THR A 59 -5.08 5.34 -11.70
N ILE A 60 -4.76 5.15 -10.41
CA ILE A 60 -5.76 4.80 -9.39
C ILE A 60 -6.80 5.91 -9.28
N THR A 61 -6.36 7.17 -9.26
CA THR A 61 -7.25 8.32 -9.15
C THR A 61 -8.18 8.44 -10.36
N GLU A 62 -7.68 8.23 -11.57
CA GLU A 62 -8.49 8.18 -12.79
C GLU A 62 -9.54 7.06 -12.73
N ILE A 63 -9.17 5.86 -12.27
CA ILE A 63 -10.09 4.72 -12.15
C ILE A 63 -11.23 5.00 -11.16
N PHE A 64 -10.93 5.64 -10.03
CA PHE A 64 -11.92 5.85 -8.97
C PHE A 64 -12.70 7.15 -9.11
N LEU A 65 -12.07 8.22 -9.59
CA LEU A 65 -12.65 9.57 -9.66
C LEU A 65 -12.95 10.04 -11.09
N GLY A 66 -12.36 9.40 -12.11
CA GLY A 66 -12.50 9.83 -13.51
C GLY A 66 -11.69 11.07 -13.86
N GLU A 67 -10.65 11.39 -13.09
CA GLU A 67 -9.78 12.54 -13.29
C GLU A 67 -8.50 12.15 -14.05
N ASP A 68 -8.31 12.73 -15.24
CA ASP A 68 -7.13 12.50 -16.07
C ASP A 68 -5.85 13.11 -15.44
N GLU A 69 -5.99 14.25 -14.78
CA GLU A 69 -4.93 14.92 -14.02
C GLU A 69 -5.50 15.40 -12.68
N SER A 70 -4.81 15.06 -11.60
CA SER A 70 -5.24 15.40 -10.24
C SER A 70 -4.17 16.22 -9.52
N ASP A 71 -4.60 17.12 -8.64
CA ASP A 71 -3.68 17.89 -7.80
C ASP A 71 -3.06 17.02 -6.68
N GLU A 72 -2.02 17.55 -6.02
CA GLU A 72 -1.28 16.83 -4.98
C GLU A 72 -2.16 16.43 -3.78
N GLN A 73 -3.17 17.24 -3.46
CA GLN A 73 -4.08 16.94 -2.36
C GLN A 73 -4.96 15.74 -2.71
N THR A 74 -5.55 15.74 -3.90
CA THR A 74 -6.35 14.60 -4.39
C THR A 74 -5.51 13.33 -4.46
N LEU A 75 -4.28 13.39 -4.98
CA LEU A 75 -3.39 12.22 -5.04
C LEU A 75 -3.03 11.69 -3.64
N THR A 76 -2.82 12.59 -2.67
CA THR A 76 -2.55 12.24 -1.28
C THR A 76 -3.76 11.58 -0.62
N ASP A 77 -4.95 12.14 -0.80
CA ASP A 77 -6.18 11.59 -0.26
C ASP A 77 -6.48 10.21 -0.87
N MET A 78 -6.25 10.05 -2.17
CA MET A 78 -6.37 8.75 -2.83
C MET A 78 -5.33 7.74 -2.36
N LEU A 79 -4.11 8.17 -2.00
CA LEU A 79 -3.11 7.28 -1.43
C LEU A 79 -3.52 6.79 -0.03
N LEU A 80 -4.09 7.67 0.79
CA LEU A 80 -4.63 7.31 2.11
C LEU A 80 -5.78 6.32 1.98
N GLU A 81 -6.70 6.55 1.05
CA GLU A 81 -7.81 5.62 0.80
C GLU A 81 -7.31 4.29 0.24
N THR A 82 -6.36 4.31 -0.70
CA THR A 82 -5.71 3.09 -1.24
C THR A 82 -5.05 2.29 -0.12
N THR A 83 -4.37 2.97 0.80
CA THR A 83 -3.74 2.35 1.98
C THR A 83 -4.78 1.67 2.87
N ASN A 84 -5.89 2.35 3.13
CA ASN A 84 -7.04 1.80 3.86
C ASN A 84 -7.63 0.57 3.17
N MET A 85 -7.83 0.63 1.86
CA MET A 85 -8.40 -0.49 1.08
C MET A 85 -7.50 -1.72 1.14
N ILE A 86 -6.20 -1.55 0.90
CA ILE A 86 -5.24 -2.66 0.89
C ILE A 86 -5.09 -3.26 2.28
N VAL A 87 -4.83 -2.45 3.30
CA VAL A 87 -4.58 -2.95 4.65
C VAL A 87 -5.87 -3.40 5.35
N GLY A 88 -7.00 -2.77 5.05
CA GLY A 88 -8.33 -3.23 5.43
C GLY A 88 -8.67 -4.60 4.84
N SER A 89 -8.36 -4.83 3.56
CA SER A 89 -8.49 -6.15 2.94
C SER A 89 -7.54 -7.17 3.58
N ALA A 90 -6.30 -6.79 3.90
CA ALA A 90 -5.34 -7.65 4.60
C ALA A 90 -5.84 -8.08 5.99
N LYS A 91 -6.51 -7.19 6.73
CA LYS A 91 -7.16 -7.51 8.01
C LYS A 91 -8.23 -8.59 7.85
N VAL A 92 -9.07 -8.50 6.82
CA VAL A 92 -10.11 -9.50 6.54
C VAL A 92 -9.46 -10.84 6.16
N LEU A 93 -8.49 -10.82 5.24
CA LEU A 93 -7.73 -12.01 4.83
C LEU A 93 -7.04 -12.69 6.02
N ALA A 94 -6.44 -11.91 6.92
CA ALA A 94 -5.80 -12.44 8.11
C ALA A 94 -6.77 -13.22 9.02
N ALA A 95 -7.98 -12.68 9.21
CA ALA A 95 -9.00 -13.33 10.03
C ALA A 95 -9.54 -14.60 9.36
N GLU A 96 -9.81 -14.56 8.05
CA GLU A 96 -10.48 -15.65 7.32
C GLU A 96 -9.55 -16.80 6.94
N ALA A 97 -8.33 -16.49 6.48
CA ALA A 97 -7.40 -17.49 5.93
C ALA A 97 -6.28 -17.90 6.91
N TYR A 98 -5.99 -17.06 7.91
CA TYR A 98 -4.82 -17.23 8.78
C TYR A 98 -5.15 -17.22 10.28
N ASP A 99 -6.44 -17.20 10.67
CA ASP A 99 -6.93 -17.15 12.06
C ASP A 99 -6.19 -16.11 12.92
N THR A 100 -5.85 -14.97 12.30
CA THR A 100 -5.05 -13.91 12.90
C THR A 100 -5.89 -12.64 13.01
N SER A 101 -6.12 -12.18 14.24
CA SER A 101 -6.80 -10.90 14.47
C SER A 101 -5.85 -9.72 14.26
N MET A 102 -6.27 -8.75 13.46
CA MET A 102 -5.57 -7.50 13.22
C MET A 102 -6.45 -6.32 13.58
N MET A 103 -5.91 -5.38 14.35
CA MET A 103 -6.49 -4.05 14.54
C MET A 103 -5.66 -3.05 13.74
N ILE A 104 -6.33 -2.19 12.97
CA ILE A 104 -5.68 -1.21 12.10
C ILE A 104 -6.12 0.19 12.52
N ALA A 105 -5.18 1.12 12.55
CA ALA A 105 -5.43 2.53 12.82
C ALA A 105 -5.95 3.25 11.55
N THR A 106 -5.98 4.57 11.56
CA THR A 106 -6.16 5.37 10.34
C THR A 106 -4.82 5.62 9.64
N PRO A 107 -4.80 5.79 8.31
CA PRO A 107 -3.58 6.01 7.57
C PRO A 107 -3.12 7.46 7.71
N PHE A 108 -1.81 7.68 7.57
CA PHE A 108 -1.17 8.99 7.60
C PHE A 108 -0.18 9.12 6.46
N PHE A 109 -0.13 10.30 5.85
CA PHE A 109 0.82 10.59 4.78
C PHE A 109 2.24 10.75 5.33
N VAL A 110 3.23 10.36 4.52
CA VAL A 110 4.66 10.46 4.83
C VAL A 110 5.33 11.34 3.79
N SER A 111 5.94 12.43 4.26
CA SER A 111 6.75 13.32 3.42
C SER A 111 8.19 12.83 3.24
N GLU A 112 8.62 11.84 4.02
CA GLU A 112 9.96 11.26 4.01
C GLU A 112 10.09 10.14 2.96
N GLU A 113 11.29 9.98 2.39
CA GLU A 113 11.59 8.84 1.54
C GLU A 113 11.75 7.55 2.34
N LEU A 114 11.44 6.40 1.73
CA LEU A 114 11.54 5.08 2.37
C LEU A 114 12.94 4.76 2.91
N ALA A 115 14.00 5.27 2.28
CA ALA A 115 15.38 5.08 2.73
C ALA A 115 15.63 5.66 4.14
N SER A 116 14.96 6.76 4.49
CA SER A 116 15.02 7.36 5.83
C SER A 116 14.27 6.54 6.87
N ILE A 117 13.27 5.77 6.45
CA ILE A 117 12.37 5.01 7.32
C ILE A 117 13.02 3.72 7.83
N GLN A 118 13.92 3.12 7.05
CA GLN A 118 14.60 1.84 7.33
C GLN A 118 13.62 0.73 7.76
N PRO A 119 12.72 0.30 6.85
CA PRO A 119 11.78 -0.78 7.14
C PRO A 119 12.49 -2.13 7.33
N ASP A 120 11.88 -3.03 8.09
CA ASP A 120 12.40 -4.38 8.33
C ASP A 120 12.25 -5.27 7.10
N ALA A 121 11.22 -5.03 6.28
CA ALA A 121 10.95 -5.77 5.07
C ALA A 121 10.23 -4.90 4.03
N VAL A 122 10.49 -5.16 2.75
CA VAL A 122 9.93 -4.44 1.61
C VAL A 122 9.56 -5.45 0.52
N GLN A 123 8.46 -5.18 -0.18
CA GLN A 123 8.01 -5.89 -1.37
C GLN A 123 7.45 -4.88 -2.37
N CYS A 124 7.78 -5.05 -3.65
CA CYS A 124 7.26 -4.19 -4.71
C CYS A 124 6.39 -4.98 -5.68
N ILE A 125 5.46 -4.27 -6.31
CA ILE A 125 4.54 -4.78 -7.32
C ILE A 125 4.53 -3.77 -8.48
N ASP A 126 4.97 -4.20 -9.65
CA ASP A 126 4.84 -3.43 -10.89
C ASP A 126 3.41 -3.55 -11.41
N ILE A 127 2.79 -2.42 -11.76
CA ILE A 127 1.40 -2.36 -12.20
C ILE A 127 1.29 -1.34 -13.34
N ASN A 128 1.08 -1.81 -14.58
CA ASN A 128 0.88 -0.96 -15.76
C ASN A 128 1.86 0.24 -15.88
N ASN A 129 3.17 -0.02 -15.81
CA ASN A 129 4.27 0.97 -15.78
C ASN A 129 4.41 1.81 -14.49
N GLY A 130 3.44 1.74 -13.59
CA GLY A 130 3.53 2.23 -12.22
C GLY A 130 4.11 1.19 -11.27
N GLU A 131 4.41 1.62 -10.05
CA GLU A 131 4.97 0.78 -8.99
C GLU A 131 4.26 1.01 -7.66
N LEU A 132 3.84 -0.09 -7.03
CA LEU A 132 3.35 -0.15 -5.66
C LEU A 132 4.44 -0.73 -4.77
N THR A 133 4.83 0.01 -3.74
CA THR A 133 5.78 -0.44 -2.72
C THR A 133 5.05 -0.70 -1.41
N ILE A 134 5.32 -1.85 -0.81
CA ILE A 134 4.75 -2.26 0.47
C ILE A 134 5.93 -2.52 1.40
N ALA A 135 5.97 -1.83 2.54
CA ALA A 135 7.01 -2.03 3.52
C ALA A 135 6.42 -2.22 4.92
N LEU A 136 7.16 -2.91 5.78
CA LEU A 136 6.74 -3.20 7.15
C LEU A 136 7.88 -2.88 8.11
N LYS A 137 7.54 -2.23 9.22
CA LYS A 137 8.45 -1.95 10.33
C LYS A 137 7.79 -2.32 11.65
N ARG A 138 8.49 -3.06 12.51
CA ARG A 138 8.06 -3.32 13.88
C ARG A 138 8.33 -2.08 14.75
N LEU A 139 7.39 -1.73 15.62
CA LEU A 139 7.52 -0.63 16.57
C LEU A 139 7.96 -1.13 17.96
#